data_AF-A0A929SQF6-F1
#
_entry.id   AF-A0A929SQF6-F1
#
_cell.length_a   1.000
_cell.length_b   1.000
_cell.length_c   1.000
_cell.angle_alpha   90.00
_cell.angle_beta   90.00
_cell.angle_gamma   90.00
#
_symmetry.space_group_name_H-M   'P 1'
#
loop_
_entity.id
_entity.type
_entity.pdbx_description
1 polymer ?
#
loop_
_entity_poly.entity_id
_entity_poly.type
_entity_poly.pdbx_seq_one_letter_code
_entity_poly.pdbx_strand_id
1 'polypeptide(L)'
;MKLSEYCDKKEKLWYETEESYVKKFIDYLSKNIDEDLFRIANTNDSMEVFDKLKLWIFNFYNKEFLDGLKFIDINYNDIKRRFIYSFILTFTRNNRNVELMYDVLKSFGIIEKLLVYDDYYELITNDFGNIKFMKAEDSFADDMDTIEYIHKMGDKIKDGCHDVSFYLIKKYDTFRAITAICTKGLNEKYYHSFVIDDEDYVIDFTGNLIMPKEQYYLLQDVKELNSVNYKEYIKEKDDIEKFDESGTLYELLRDGLYKEYLSENN
;
A
#
# COMPACT_ATOMS: atom_id res chain seq x y z
N MET A 1 -6.75 -19.41 20.88
CA MET A 1 -6.32 -18.31 20.01
C MET A 1 -7.58 -17.74 19.37
N LYS A 2 -7.66 -16.42 19.28
CA LYS A 2 -8.79 -15.67 18.76
C LYS A 2 -8.26 -14.68 17.72
N LEU A 3 -8.42 -15.01 16.45
CA LEU A 3 -7.74 -14.31 15.36
C LEU A 3 -8.31 -12.92 15.12
N SER A 4 -9.62 -12.73 15.28
CA SER A 4 -10.25 -11.41 15.08
C SER A 4 -9.79 -10.44 16.17
N GLU A 5 -9.84 -10.85 17.44
CA GLU A 5 -9.31 -10.07 18.56
C GLU A 5 -7.81 -9.76 18.42
N TYR A 6 -7.03 -10.70 17.87
CA TYR A 6 -5.61 -10.50 17.59
C TYR A 6 -5.37 -9.45 16.50
N CYS A 7 -6.14 -9.52 15.40
CA CYS A 7 -6.11 -8.56 14.30
C CYS A 7 -6.45 -7.15 14.81
N ASP A 8 -7.59 -6.99 15.47
CA ASP A 8 -8.08 -5.70 15.98
C ASP A 8 -7.06 -5.04 16.91
N LYS A 9 -6.42 -5.84 17.77
CA LYS A 9 -5.39 -5.35 18.69
C LYS A 9 -4.16 -4.82 17.95
N LYS A 10 -3.72 -5.49 16.89
CA LYS A 10 -2.57 -5.10 16.07
C LYS A 10 -2.87 -3.83 15.27
N GLU A 11 -3.99 -3.80 14.56
CA GLU A 11 -4.41 -2.65 13.75
C GLU A 11 -4.61 -1.41 14.62
N LYS A 12 -5.26 -1.56 15.78
CA LYS A 12 -5.40 -0.45 16.75
C LYS A 12 -4.05 0.11 17.19
N LEU A 13 -3.09 -0.77 17.52
CA LEU A 13 -1.75 -0.34 17.94
C LEU A 13 -1.02 0.40 16.80
N TRP A 14 -1.14 -0.08 15.56
CA TRP A 14 -0.52 0.57 14.40
C TRP A 14 -1.16 1.92 14.11
N TYR A 15 -2.49 2.01 14.18
CA TYR A 15 -3.22 3.26 14.02
C TYR A 15 -2.82 4.29 15.09
N GLU A 16 -2.83 3.91 16.38
CA GLU A 16 -2.43 4.81 17.47
C GLU A 16 -0.97 5.28 17.35
N THR A 17 -0.10 4.41 16.81
CA THR A 17 1.30 4.75 16.54
C THR A 17 1.39 5.80 15.43
N GLU A 18 0.72 5.59 14.31
CA GLU A 18 0.70 6.54 13.19
C GLU A 18 0.08 7.88 13.61
N GLU A 19 -1.07 7.85 14.28
CA GLU A 19 -1.77 9.04 14.76
C GLU A 19 -0.85 9.89 15.67
N SER A 20 -0.07 9.24 16.54
CA SER A 20 0.92 9.90 17.39
C SER A 20 2.04 10.57 16.58
N TYR A 21 2.56 9.90 15.54
CA TYR A 21 3.59 10.48 14.65
C TYR A 21 3.03 11.67 13.86
N VAL A 22 1.88 11.48 13.21
CA VAL A 22 1.25 12.51 12.37
C VAL A 22 0.87 13.72 13.21
N LYS A 23 0.29 13.54 14.40
CA LYS A 23 -0.03 14.66 15.29
C LYS A 23 1.20 15.47 15.66
N LYS A 24 2.30 14.82 16.07
CA LYS A 24 3.56 15.53 16.37
C LYS A 24 4.12 16.27 15.15
N PHE A 25 3.98 15.68 13.97
CA PHE A 25 4.43 16.28 12.71
C PHE A 25 3.60 17.51 12.33
N ILE A 26 2.26 17.41 12.37
CA ILE A 26 1.36 18.54 12.09
C ILE A 26 1.49 19.64 13.15
N ASP A 27 1.65 19.29 14.44
CA ASP A 27 1.92 20.26 15.50
C ASP A 27 3.25 20.99 15.29
N TYR A 28 4.28 20.29 14.80
CA TYR A 28 5.54 20.91 14.43
C TYR A 28 5.34 21.87 13.26
N LEU A 29 4.72 21.43 12.17
CA LEU A 29 4.51 22.24 10.99
C LEU A 29 3.67 23.49 11.30
N SER A 30 2.56 23.34 12.03
CA SER A 30 1.67 24.45 12.40
C SER A 30 2.34 25.54 13.25
N LYS A 31 3.48 25.24 13.89
CA LYS A 31 4.28 26.23 14.64
C LYS A 31 5.36 26.89 13.78
N ASN A 32 5.71 26.30 12.65
CA ASN A 32 6.85 26.69 11.82
C ASN A 32 6.46 27.18 10.42
N ILE A 33 5.19 27.07 10.03
CA ILE A 33 4.65 27.66 8.82
C ILE A 33 3.60 28.72 9.17
N ASP A 34 3.49 29.76 8.34
CA ASP A 34 2.56 30.88 8.56
C ASP A 34 1.10 30.53 8.18
N GLU A 35 0.87 29.35 7.61
CA GLU A 35 -0.44 28.90 7.13
C GLU A 35 -1.18 28.05 8.16
N ASP A 36 -2.50 28.24 8.22
CA ASP A 36 -3.38 27.40 9.03
C ASP A 36 -3.74 26.11 8.27
N LEU A 37 -2.98 25.05 8.53
CA LEU A 37 -3.13 23.75 7.88
C LEU A 37 -4.52 23.14 8.06
N PHE A 38 -5.12 23.29 9.25
CA PHE A 38 -6.45 22.76 9.56
C PHE A 38 -7.53 23.48 8.76
N ARG A 39 -7.41 24.80 8.63
CA ARG A 39 -8.29 25.60 7.77
C ARG A 39 -8.17 25.23 6.30
N ILE A 40 -6.94 25.03 5.78
CA ILE A 40 -6.71 24.65 4.38
C ILE A 40 -7.29 23.26 4.10
N ALA A 41 -7.08 22.29 5.01
CA ALA A 41 -7.58 20.92 4.87
C ALA A 41 -9.08 20.77 5.18
N ASN A 42 -9.72 21.82 5.70
CA ASN A 42 -11.11 21.86 6.16
C ASN A 42 -11.44 20.69 7.11
N THR A 43 -10.61 20.53 8.14
CA THR A 43 -10.75 19.46 9.15
C THR A 43 -10.00 19.83 10.42
N ASN A 44 -10.35 19.20 11.54
CA ASN A 44 -9.63 19.31 12.81
C ASN A 44 -8.79 18.06 13.10
N ASP A 45 -8.79 17.09 12.18
CA ASP A 45 -8.10 15.82 12.31
C ASP A 45 -6.71 15.88 11.66
N SER A 46 -5.65 15.58 12.42
CA SER A 46 -4.27 15.68 11.93
C SER A 46 -3.93 14.64 10.86
N MET A 47 -4.54 13.45 10.92
CA MET A 47 -4.38 12.41 9.90
C MET A 47 -4.93 12.91 8.57
N GLU A 48 -6.15 13.46 8.58
CA GLU A 48 -6.75 14.05 7.39
C GLU A 48 -5.97 15.25 6.85
N VAL A 49 -5.44 16.12 7.72
CA VAL A 49 -4.56 17.23 7.30
C VAL A 49 -3.36 16.67 6.54
N PHE A 50 -2.67 15.69 7.12
CA PHE A 50 -1.50 15.09 6.50
C PHE A 50 -1.84 14.43 5.17
N ASP A 51 -2.89 13.62 5.10
CA ASP A 51 -3.24 12.93 3.87
C ASP A 51 -3.64 13.86 2.72
N LYS A 52 -4.37 14.94 3.03
CA LYS A 52 -4.79 15.93 2.03
C LYS A 52 -3.64 16.83 1.59
N LEU A 53 -2.74 17.20 2.51
CA LEU A 53 -1.77 18.27 2.28
C LEU A 53 -0.32 17.82 2.15
N LYS A 54 0.05 16.55 2.44
CA LYS A 54 1.47 16.11 2.47
C LYS A 54 2.30 16.52 1.25
N LEU A 55 1.77 16.37 0.04
CA LEU A 55 2.46 16.78 -1.18
C LEU A 55 2.54 18.31 -1.33
N TRP A 56 1.48 19.03 -0.93
CA TRP A 56 1.45 20.48 -0.95
C TRP A 56 2.44 21.08 0.06
N ILE A 57 2.48 20.57 1.29
CA ILE A 57 3.43 20.97 2.33
C ILE A 57 4.85 20.66 1.85
N PHE A 58 5.08 19.47 1.30
CA PHE A 58 6.38 19.09 0.74
C PHE A 58 6.84 20.05 -0.38
N ASN A 59 5.92 20.51 -1.23
CA ASN A 59 6.22 21.39 -2.35
C ASN A 59 6.53 22.84 -1.93
N PHE A 60 5.73 23.42 -1.02
CA PHE A 60 5.82 24.84 -0.67
C PHE A 60 6.65 25.11 0.60
N TYR A 61 6.75 24.13 1.49
CA TYR A 61 7.40 24.22 2.80
C TYR A 61 8.39 23.07 2.99
N ASN A 62 9.19 22.79 1.96
CA ASN A 62 10.07 21.61 1.93
C ASN A 62 11.04 21.57 3.12
N LYS A 63 11.62 22.72 3.48
CA LYS A 63 12.56 22.80 4.60
C LYS A 63 11.88 22.40 5.91
N GLU A 64 10.72 22.99 6.21
CA GLU A 64 9.94 22.72 7.40
C GLU A 64 9.41 21.27 7.42
N PHE A 65 9.04 20.75 6.25
CA PHE A 65 8.69 19.34 6.09
C PHE A 65 9.86 18.43 6.48
N LEU A 66 11.06 18.66 5.93
CA LEU A 66 12.24 17.84 6.22
C LEU A 66 12.71 17.95 7.67
N ASP A 67 12.68 19.16 8.25
CA ASP A 67 13.05 19.37 9.64
C ASP A 67 12.00 18.78 10.59
N GLY A 68 10.72 18.80 10.22
CA GLY A 68 9.67 18.09 10.92
C GLY A 68 9.86 16.58 10.92
N LEU A 69 10.28 15.98 9.81
CA LEU A 69 10.59 14.54 9.73
C LEU A 69 11.74 14.17 10.69
N LYS A 70 12.81 14.99 10.72
CA LYS A 70 13.91 14.79 11.68
C LYS A 70 13.44 14.93 13.12
N PHE A 71 12.55 15.89 13.39
CA PHE A 71 11.99 16.10 14.73
C PHE A 71 11.22 14.89 15.25
N ILE A 72 10.51 14.18 14.37
CA ILE A 72 9.79 12.94 14.71
C ILE A 72 10.58 11.65 14.45
N ASP A 73 11.88 11.77 14.13
CA ASP A 73 12.78 10.63 13.85
C ASP A 73 12.30 9.72 12.70
N ILE A 74 11.76 10.31 11.63
CA ILE A 74 11.40 9.59 10.40
C ILE A 74 12.46 9.81 9.33
N ASN A 75 12.94 8.71 8.74
CA ASN A 75 13.93 8.75 7.68
C ASN A 75 13.31 9.28 6.37
N TYR A 76 13.95 10.29 5.78
CA TYR A 76 13.49 10.87 4.52
C TYR A 76 13.46 9.86 3.36
N ASN A 77 14.35 8.85 3.36
CA ASN A 77 14.31 7.80 2.34
C ASN A 77 12.99 7.01 2.37
N ASP A 78 12.41 6.77 3.56
CA ASP A 78 11.11 6.10 3.67
C ASP A 78 9.99 6.94 3.05
N ILE A 79 10.07 8.26 3.21
CA ILE A 79 9.10 9.19 2.60
C ILE A 79 9.27 9.26 1.08
N LYS A 80 10.51 9.32 0.56
CA LYS A 80 10.76 9.29 -0.90
C LYS A 80 10.17 8.04 -1.54
N ARG A 81 10.38 6.89 -0.91
CA ARG A 81 9.85 5.59 -1.33
C ARG A 81 8.32 5.58 -1.40
N ARG A 82 7.65 6.12 -0.38
CA ARG A 82 6.18 6.24 -0.34
C ARG A 82 5.64 7.26 -1.34
N PHE A 83 6.36 8.34 -1.61
CA PHE A 83 6.01 9.27 -2.69
C PHE A 83 6.12 8.61 -4.06
N ILE A 84 7.17 7.84 -4.32
CA ILE A 84 7.31 7.07 -5.55
C ILE A 84 6.14 6.10 -5.72
N TYR A 85 5.83 5.32 -4.69
CA TYR A 85 4.70 4.38 -4.75
C TYR A 85 3.35 5.10 -4.94
N SER A 86 3.13 6.21 -4.23
CA SER A 86 1.93 7.03 -4.38
C SER A 86 1.80 7.63 -5.78
N PHE A 87 2.90 8.01 -6.42
CA PHE A 87 2.91 8.45 -7.80
C PHE A 87 2.50 7.31 -8.74
N ILE A 88 3.09 6.12 -8.58
CA ILE A 88 2.74 4.94 -9.38
C ILE A 88 1.24 4.63 -9.26
N LEU A 89 0.70 4.59 -8.04
CA LEU A 89 -0.74 4.37 -7.81
C LEU A 89 -1.62 5.46 -8.42
N THR A 90 -1.19 6.73 -8.35
CA THR A 90 -1.92 7.86 -8.96
C THR A 90 -1.95 7.72 -10.48
N PHE A 91 -0.83 7.28 -11.06
CA PHE A 91 -0.67 7.04 -12.49
C PHE A 91 -1.52 5.86 -12.97
N THR A 92 -1.37 4.69 -12.34
CA THR A 92 -2.06 3.46 -12.76
C THR A 92 -3.58 3.54 -12.56
N ARG A 93 -4.06 4.29 -11.55
CA ARG A 93 -5.49 4.53 -11.33
C ARG A 93 -6.07 5.68 -12.17
N ASN A 94 -5.31 6.23 -13.13
CA ASN A 94 -5.76 7.31 -14.02
C ASN A 94 -6.26 8.56 -13.27
N ASN A 95 -5.60 8.92 -12.15
CA ASN A 95 -6.01 10.05 -11.33
C ASN A 95 -5.53 11.38 -11.95
N ARG A 96 -6.38 12.42 -11.86
CA ARG A 96 -6.16 13.74 -12.46
C ARG A 96 -4.93 14.48 -11.94
N ASN A 97 -4.43 14.15 -10.74
CA ASN A 97 -3.31 14.86 -10.12
C ASN A 97 -1.93 14.29 -10.50
N VAL A 98 -1.86 13.34 -11.44
CA VAL A 98 -0.62 12.65 -11.80
C VAL A 98 0.48 13.59 -12.31
N GLU A 99 0.14 14.56 -13.16
CA GLU A 99 1.11 15.52 -13.73
C GLU A 99 1.71 16.42 -12.65
N LEU A 100 0.85 16.96 -11.77
CA LEU A 100 1.29 17.77 -10.64
C LEU A 100 2.23 16.98 -9.72
N MET A 101 1.88 15.73 -9.40
CA MET A 101 2.72 14.90 -8.56
C MET A 101 4.06 14.59 -9.21
N TYR A 102 4.07 14.26 -10.51
CA TYR A 102 5.30 14.06 -11.26
C TYR A 102 6.21 15.28 -11.23
N ASP A 103 5.66 16.47 -11.49
CA ASP A 103 6.43 17.72 -11.53
C ASP A 103 7.05 18.07 -10.17
N VAL A 104 6.30 17.89 -9.08
CA VAL A 104 6.80 18.07 -7.71
C VAL A 104 7.92 17.08 -7.43
N LEU A 105 7.69 15.78 -7.63
CA LEU A 105 8.71 14.78 -7.32
C LEU A 105 9.97 14.92 -8.19
N LYS A 106 9.82 15.39 -9.42
CA LYS A 106 10.94 15.69 -10.32
C LYS A 106 11.72 16.94 -9.88
N SER A 107 11.03 18.00 -9.46
CA SER A 107 11.69 19.24 -9.01
C SER A 107 12.55 19.04 -7.77
N PHE A 108 12.15 18.11 -6.89
CA PHE A 108 12.92 17.70 -5.71
C PHE A 108 13.92 16.55 -5.97
N GLY A 109 14.09 16.12 -7.23
CA GLY A 109 15.03 15.07 -7.59
C GLY A 109 14.73 13.72 -6.95
N ILE A 110 13.47 13.39 -6.72
CA ILE A 110 13.05 12.04 -6.29
C ILE A 110 12.91 11.16 -7.55
N ILE A 111 12.36 11.72 -8.61
CA ILE A 111 12.21 11.09 -9.93
C ILE A 111 13.07 11.85 -10.93
N GLU A 112 13.84 11.15 -11.76
CA GLU A 112 14.54 11.74 -12.90
C GLU A 112 13.58 11.91 -14.09
N LYS A 113 12.95 10.79 -14.49
CA LYS A 113 12.01 10.73 -15.61
C LYS A 113 11.15 9.48 -15.59
N LEU A 114 10.01 9.55 -16.26
CA LEU A 114 9.17 8.42 -16.63
C LEU A 114 9.38 8.09 -18.12
N LEU A 115 9.64 6.83 -18.43
CA LEU A 115 9.71 6.28 -19.78
C LEU A 115 8.44 5.46 -20.04
N VAL A 116 7.89 5.60 -21.24
CA VAL A 116 6.69 4.89 -21.70
C VAL A 116 7.09 3.94 -22.81
N TYR A 117 6.80 2.66 -22.64
CA TYR A 117 6.94 1.62 -23.65
C TYR A 117 5.55 1.08 -24.01
N ASP A 118 5.49 0.21 -25.02
CA ASP A 118 4.23 -0.35 -25.51
C ASP A 118 3.51 -1.15 -24.41
N ASP A 119 4.26 -1.97 -23.66
CA ASP A 119 3.69 -2.90 -22.69
C ASP A 119 3.93 -2.51 -21.22
N TYR A 120 4.83 -1.56 -20.95
CA TYR A 120 5.19 -1.19 -19.59
C TYR A 120 5.69 0.25 -19.46
N TYR A 121 5.81 0.69 -18.21
CA TYR A 121 6.37 1.97 -17.82
C TYR A 121 7.64 1.76 -17.00
N GLU A 122 8.59 2.67 -17.13
CA GLU A 122 9.83 2.64 -16.34
C GLU A 122 10.07 4.00 -15.70
N LEU A 123 10.06 4.03 -14.37
CA LEU A 123 10.37 5.21 -13.58
C LEU A 123 11.84 5.18 -13.18
N ILE A 124 12.60 6.16 -13.66
CA ILE A 124 14.01 6.33 -13.29
C ILE A 124 14.05 7.19 -12.03
N THR A 125 14.54 6.62 -10.93
CA THR A 125 14.63 7.29 -9.63
C THR A 125 16.08 7.49 -9.23
N ASN A 126 16.33 8.52 -8.42
CA ASN A 126 17.70 8.83 -8.00
C ASN A 126 18.22 7.89 -6.90
N ASP A 127 17.33 7.33 -6.07
CA ASP A 127 17.72 6.58 -4.87
C ASP A 127 17.25 5.11 -4.86
N PHE A 128 16.31 4.73 -5.73
CA PHE A 128 15.65 3.41 -5.71
C PHE A 128 15.80 2.64 -7.04
N GLY A 129 16.70 3.09 -7.90
CA GLY A 129 16.94 2.48 -9.21
C GLY A 129 15.80 2.69 -10.21
N ASN A 130 15.77 1.85 -11.23
CA ASN A 130 14.75 1.88 -12.28
C ASN A 130 13.59 0.98 -11.89
N ILE A 131 12.39 1.54 -11.76
CA ILE A 131 11.19 0.83 -11.34
C ILE A 131 10.30 0.57 -12.55
N LYS A 132 10.06 -0.71 -12.86
CA LYS A 132 9.17 -1.12 -13.95
C LYS A 132 7.79 -1.42 -13.41
N PHE A 133 6.76 -0.96 -14.09
CA PHE A 133 5.39 -1.24 -13.70
C PHE A 133 4.45 -1.22 -14.91
N MET A 134 3.32 -1.91 -14.78
CA MET A 134 2.27 -2.03 -15.80
C MET A 134 0.92 -1.80 -15.13
N LYS A 135 -0.10 -1.48 -15.94
CA LYS A 135 -1.48 -1.48 -15.45
C LYS A 135 -2.03 -2.89 -15.49
N ALA A 136 -2.63 -3.33 -14.39
CA ALA A 136 -3.24 -4.65 -14.33
C ALA A 136 -4.41 -4.78 -15.31
N GLU A 137 -5.24 -3.73 -15.46
CA GLU A 137 -6.36 -3.73 -16.41
C GLU A 137 -5.93 -3.97 -17.86
N ASP A 138 -4.77 -3.43 -18.26
CA ASP A 138 -4.24 -3.58 -19.62
C ASP A 138 -3.70 -5.01 -19.83
N SER A 139 -3.02 -5.55 -18.82
CA SER A 139 -2.43 -6.90 -18.88
C SER A 139 -3.48 -8.01 -18.83
N PHE A 140 -4.65 -7.73 -18.27
CA PHE A 140 -5.78 -8.65 -18.16
C PHE A 140 -6.91 -8.32 -19.14
N ALA A 141 -6.66 -7.50 -20.16
CA ALA A 141 -7.69 -7.03 -21.09
C ALA A 141 -8.43 -8.15 -21.83
N ASP A 142 -7.74 -9.27 -22.10
CA ASP A 142 -8.34 -10.46 -22.74
C ASP A 142 -9.10 -11.37 -21.75
N ASP A 143 -8.99 -11.12 -20.44
CA ASP A 143 -9.73 -11.85 -19.40
C ASP A 143 -10.93 -11.03 -18.89
N MET A 144 -11.98 -11.03 -19.71
CA MET A 144 -13.21 -10.30 -19.43
C MET A 144 -13.88 -10.68 -18.11
N ASP A 145 -13.78 -11.94 -17.67
CA ASP A 145 -14.36 -12.40 -16.42
C ASP A 145 -13.65 -11.77 -15.21
N THR A 146 -12.32 -11.66 -15.27
CA THR A 146 -11.52 -10.99 -14.22
C THR A 146 -11.85 -9.50 -14.22
N ILE A 147 -11.85 -8.85 -15.38
CA ILE A 147 -12.16 -7.42 -15.50
C ILE A 147 -13.57 -7.11 -15.01
N GLU A 148 -14.58 -7.93 -15.35
CA GLU A 148 -15.95 -7.72 -14.88
C GLU A 148 -16.07 -7.90 -13.36
N TYR A 149 -15.37 -8.89 -12.78
CA TYR A 149 -15.32 -9.07 -11.33
C TYR A 149 -14.76 -7.82 -10.63
N ILE A 150 -13.62 -7.30 -11.10
CA ILE A 150 -12.99 -6.09 -10.55
C ILE A 150 -13.88 -4.86 -10.71
N HIS A 151 -14.46 -4.65 -11.90
CA HIS A 151 -15.37 -3.53 -12.15
C HIS A 151 -16.62 -3.55 -11.26
N LYS A 152 -17.17 -4.74 -10.94
CA LYS A 152 -18.30 -4.88 -10.03
C LYS A 152 -17.99 -4.42 -8.61
N MET A 153 -16.73 -4.45 -8.19
CA MET A 153 -16.33 -3.93 -6.87
C MET A 153 -16.38 -2.39 -6.84
N GLY A 154 -16.21 -1.72 -7.98
CA GLY A 154 -16.26 -0.26 -8.09
C GLY A 154 -15.31 0.41 -7.09
N ASP A 155 -15.79 1.42 -6.36
CA ASP A 155 -14.99 2.14 -5.37
C ASP A 155 -14.49 1.27 -4.20
N LYS A 156 -15.16 0.12 -3.93
CA LYS A 156 -14.78 -0.80 -2.85
C LYS A 156 -13.50 -1.58 -3.15
N ILE A 157 -13.00 -1.54 -4.40
CA ILE A 157 -11.78 -2.24 -4.79
C ILE A 157 -10.57 -1.85 -3.92
N LYS A 158 -10.56 -0.62 -3.39
CA LYS A 158 -9.49 -0.11 -2.53
C LYS A 158 -9.35 -0.88 -1.21
N ASP A 159 -10.44 -1.46 -0.73
CA ASP A 159 -10.50 -2.26 0.50
C ASP A 159 -10.62 -3.76 0.19
N GLY A 160 -10.64 -4.13 -1.09
CA GLY A 160 -10.92 -5.48 -1.57
C GLY A 160 -9.69 -6.35 -1.83
N CYS A 161 -8.52 -5.98 -1.29
CA CYS A 161 -7.25 -6.64 -1.63
C CYS A 161 -7.25 -8.14 -1.32
N HIS A 162 -7.86 -8.56 -0.21
CA HIS A 162 -8.01 -9.96 0.19
C HIS A 162 -8.95 -10.73 -0.74
N ASP A 163 -10.14 -10.21 -1.01
CA ASP A 163 -11.13 -10.85 -1.88
C ASP A 163 -10.62 -11.03 -3.31
N VAL A 164 -9.99 -9.98 -3.86
CA VAL A 164 -9.44 -10.01 -5.21
C VAL A 164 -8.30 -11.02 -5.31
N SER A 165 -7.37 -10.99 -4.35
CA SER A 165 -6.26 -11.95 -4.34
C SER A 165 -6.77 -13.38 -4.23
N PHE A 166 -7.81 -13.61 -3.43
CA PHE A 166 -8.45 -14.91 -3.28
C PHE A 166 -9.14 -15.37 -4.58
N TYR A 167 -9.87 -14.46 -5.25
CA TYR A 167 -10.48 -14.71 -6.55
C TYR A 167 -9.43 -15.15 -7.58
N LEU A 168 -8.31 -14.44 -7.66
CA LEU A 168 -7.25 -14.71 -8.62
C LEU A 168 -6.60 -16.08 -8.40
N ILE A 169 -6.23 -16.46 -7.17
CA ILE A 169 -5.63 -17.78 -6.93
C ILE A 169 -6.61 -18.93 -7.19
N LYS A 170 -7.92 -18.69 -7.06
CA LYS A 170 -8.95 -19.67 -7.40
C LYS A 170 -9.06 -19.88 -8.90
N LYS A 171 -8.76 -18.85 -9.69
CA LYS A 171 -8.87 -18.85 -11.15
C LYS A 171 -7.58 -19.30 -11.85
N TYR A 172 -6.42 -18.87 -11.36
CA TYR A 172 -5.12 -19.15 -11.95
C TYR A 172 -4.32 -20.09 -11.05
N ASP A 173 -4.15 -21.33 -11.50
CA ASP A 173 -3.49 -22.41 -10.76
C ASP A 173 -2.00 -22.12 -10.45
N THR A 174 -1.35 -21.26 -11.24
CA THR A 174 0.06 -20.88 -11.07
C THR A 174 0.26 -19.75 -10.07
N PHE A 175 -0.80 -19.02 -9.73
CA PHE A 175 -0.72 -17.84 -8.89
C PHE A 175 -0.65 -18.19 -7.41
N ARG A 176 0.08 -17.37 -6.65
CA ARG A 176 0.17 -17.47 -5.19
C ARG A 176 -0.30 -16.17 -4.56
N ALA A 177 -1.22 -16.25 -3.62
CA ALA A 177 -1.64 -15.12 -2.82
C ALA A 177 -0.63 -14.94 -1.69
N ILE A 178 -0.21 -13.70 -1.51
CA ILE A 178 0.61 -13.26 -0.39
C ILE A 178 -0.29 -12.48 0.57
N THR A 179 -0.27 -12.85 1.84
CA THR A 179 -0.76 -11.98 2.92
C THR A 179 0.45 -11.40 3.62
N ALA A 180 0.50 -10.08 3.75
CA ALA A 180 1.65 -9.36 4.27
C ALA A 180 1.24 -8.19 5.16
N ILE A 181 2.22 -7.70 5.92
CA ILE A 181 2.18 -6.36 6.52
C ILE A 181 2.94 -5.43 5.57
N CYS A 182 2.29 -4.35 5.17
CA CYS A 182 2.88 -3.27 4.35
C CYS A 182 2.90 -1.97 5.15
N THR A 183 3.65 -0.97 4.68
CA THR A 183 3.80 0.31 5.36
C THR A 183 3.40 1.49 4.45
N LYS A 184 2.56 2.40 4.97
CA LYS A 184 2.15 3.66 4.32
C LYS A 184 2.31 4.85 5.30
N GLY A 185 1.83 6.03 4.91
CA GLY A 185 1.82 7.21 5.79
C GLY A 185 3.21 7.68 6.23
N LEU A 186 3.39 7.99 7.51
CA LEU A 186 4.67 8.24 8.18
C LEU A 186 5.29 6.97 8.74
N ASN A 187 4.49 6.03 9.23
CA ASN A 187 4.91 4.69 9.66
C ASN A 187 3.71 3.74 9.87
N GLU A 188 2.61 3.95 9.15
CA GLU A 188 1.39 3.19 9.34
C GLU A 188 1.55 1.79 8.76
N LYS A 189 1.44 0.78 9.62
CA LYS A 189 1.38 -0.62 9.19
C LYS A 189 -0.05 -1.03 8.94
N TYR A 190 -0.25 -1.87 7.93
CA TYR A 190 -1.56 -2.42 7.61
C TYR A 190 -1.42 -3.80 6.97
N TYR A 191 -2.44 -4.63 7.13
CA TYR A 191 -2.51 -5.90 6.42
C TYR A 191 -2.89 -5.66 4.97
N HIS A 192 -2.24 -6.37 4.06
CA HIS A 192 -2.50 -6.32 2.64
C HIS A 192 -2.42 -7.70 2.03
N SER A 193 -3.18 -7.93 0.96
CA SER A 193 -3.00 -9.10 0.12
C SER A 193 -2.83 -8.71 -1.34
N PHE A 194 -1.95 -9.44 -2.01
CA PHE A 194 -1.71 -9.33 -3.44
C PHE A 194 -1.32 -10.72 -3.97
N VAL A 195 -1.20 -10.84 -5.29
CA VAL A 195 -0.82 -12.10 -5.92
C VAL A 195 0.56 -12.00 -6.54
N ILE A 196 1.30 -13.10 -6.55
CA ILE A 196 2.52 -13.28 -7.32
C ILE A 196 2.26 -14.35 -8.39
N ASP A 197 2.62 -14.06 -9.64
CA ASP A 197 2.55 -15.01 -10.75
C ASP A 197 3.81 -15.89 -10.83
N ASP A 198 3.92 -16.71 -11.88
CA ASP A 198 5.05 -17.60 -12.12
C ASP A 198 6.30 -16.90 -12.68
N GLU A 199 6.20 -15.61 -13.00
CA GLU A 199 7.31 -14.76 -13.46
C GLU A 199 7.84 -13.82 -12.36
N ASP A 200 7.42 -14.04 -11.10
CA ASP A 200 7.77 -13.21 -9.94
C ASP A 200 7.31 -11.73 -10.07
N TYR A 201 6.18 -11.51 -10.73
CA TYR A 201 5.49 -10.22 -10.72
C TYR A 201 4.37 -10.20 -9.68
N VAL A 202 4.34 -9.11 -8.90
CA VAL A 202 3.22 -8.78 -8.04
C VAL A 202 2.09 -8.19 -8.88
N ILE A 203 0.89 -8.72 -8.68
CA ILE A 203 -0.37 -8.25 -9.25
C ILE A 203 -1.25 -7.74 -8.10
N ASP A 204 -1.45 -6.42 -8.06
CA ASP A 204 -2.29 -5.73 -7.08
C ASP A 204 -3.33 -4.87 -7.82
N PHE A 205 -4.52 -5.44 -8.01
CA PHE A 205 -5.64 -4.75 -8.65
C PHE A 205 -6.20 -3.60 -7.83
N THR A 206 -5.97 -3.56 -6.51
CA THR A 206 -6.37 -2.38 -5.74
C THR A 206 -5.59 -1.16 -6.23
N GLY A 207 -4.33 -1.36 -6.61
CA GLY A 207 -3.47 -0.37 -7.25
C GLY A 207 -3.58 -0.29 -8.76
N ASN A 208 -4.40 -1.14 -9.41
CA ASN A 208 -4.34 -1.39 -10.86
C ASN A 208 -2.88 -1.62 -11.33
N LEU A 209 -2.12 -2.41 -10.58
CA LEU A 209 -0.66 -2.45 -10.67
C LEU A 209 -0.15 -3.85 -10.91
N ILE A 210 0.78 -3.99 -11.86
CA ILE A 210 1.70 -5.12 -11.96
C ILE A 210 3.14 -4.61 -11.87
N MET A 211 3.97 -5.24 -11.04
CA MET A 211 5.34 -4.79 -10.76
C MET A 211 6.24 -5.97 -10.37
N PRO A 212 7.55 -5.98 -10.72
CA PRO A 212 8.46 -7.00 -10.22
C PRO A 212 8.46 -7.09 -8.70
N LYS A 213 8.44 -8.31 -8.15
CA LYS A 213 8.34 -8.58 -6.71
C LYS A 213 9.32 -7.75 -5.89
N GLU A 214 10.60 -7.75 -6.25
CA GLU A 214 11.64 -7.03 -5.51
C GLU A 214 11.34 -5.53 -5.39
N GLN A 215 10.82 -4.91 -6.46
CA GLN A 215 10.51 -3.49 -6.50
C GLN A 215 9.26 -3.17 -5.68
N TYR A 216 8.24 -4.02 -5.78
CA TYR A 216 7.04 -3.87 -4.97
C TYR A 216 7.38 -4.00 -3.47
N TYR A 217 8.21 -4.98 -3.12
CA TYR A 217 8.63 -5.26 -1.75
C TYR A 217 9.47 -4.13 -1.17
N LEU A 218 10.38 -3.59 -1.99
CA LEU A 218 11.11 -2.38 -1.66
C LEU A 218 10.14 -1.26 -1.35
N LEU A 219 9.26 -0.88 -2.29
CA LEU A 219 8.41 0.31 -2.18
C LEU A 219 7.38 0.25 -1.04
N GLN A 220 6.84 -0.93 -0.74
CA GLN A 220 5.78 -1.14 0.25
C GLN A 220 6.30 -1.60 1.62
N ASP A 221 7.62 -1.85 1.76
CA ASP A 221 8.23 -2.41 2.96
C ASP A 221 7.58 -3.74 3.40
N VAL A 222 7.42 -4.64 2.44
CA VAL A 222 6.61 -5.86 2.60
C VAL A 222 7.26 -6.82 3.59
N LYS A 223 6.50 -7.19 4.63
CA LYS A 223 6.77 -8.35 5.48
C LYS A 223 5.74 -9.44 5.19
N GLU A 224 6.14 -10.48 4.46
CA GLU A 224 5.28 -11.63 4.20
C GLU A 224 4.87 -12.33 5.51
N LEU A 225 3.58 -12.63 5.64
CA LEU A 225 3.03 -13.47 6.71
C LEU A 225 2.71 -14.87 6.21
N ASN A 226 2.18 -14.96 4.98
CA ASN A 226 1.82 -16.21 4.35
C ASN A 226 1.92 -16.12 2.82
N SER A 227 2.21 -17.25 2.18
CA SER A 227 2.19 -17.42 0.72
C SER A 227 1.48 -18.73 0.39
N VAL A 228 0.37 -18.67 -0.36
CA VAL A 228 -0.51 -19.83 -0.56
C VAL A 228 -1.13 -19.84 -1.96
N ASN A 229 -1.18 -21.00 -2.61
CA ASN A 229 -2.06 -21.21 -3.78
C ASN A 229 -3.41 -21.82 -3.36
N TYR A 230 -4.39 -21.86 -4.27
CA TYR A 230 -5.73 -22.32 -3.91
C TYR A 230 -5.78 -23.77 -3.41
N LYS A 231 -4.97 -24.68 -3.98
CA LYS A 231 -4.91 -26.09 -3.57
C LYS A 231 -4.34 -26.26 -2.16
N GLU A 232 -3.39 -25.42 -1.78
CA GLU A 232 -2.82 -25.36 -0.43
C GLU A 232 -3.85 -24.78 0.56
N TYR A 233 -4.51 -23.67 0.21
CA TYR A 233 -5.55 -23.04 1.02
C TYR A 233 -6.66 -24.04 1.40
N ILE A 234 -7.19 -24.78 0.43
CA ILE A 234 -8.28 -25.75 0.67
C ILE A 234 -7.89 -26.83 1.68
N LYS A 235 -6.60 -27.20 1.78
CA LYS A 235 -6.13 -28.23 2.72
C LYS A 235 -6.06 -27.73 4.16
N GLU A 236 -5.81 -26.44 4.37
CA GLU A 236 -5.58 -25.85 5.69
C GLU A 236 -6.81 -25.12 6.25
N LYS A 237 -7.72 -24.63 5.38
CA LYS A 237 -8.78 -23.69 5.75
C LYS A 237 -9.65 -24.16 6.92
N ASP A 238 -10.04 -25.43 6.98
CA ASP A 238 -10.98 -25.96 7.98
C ASP A 238 -10.34 -26.00 9.38
N ASP A 239 -9.01 -26.15 9.45
CA ASP A 239 -8.29 -26.14 10.71
C ASP A 239 -8.06 -24.72 11.22
N ILE A 240 -7.80 -23.77 10.32
CA ILE A 240 -7.57 -22.37 10.65
C ILE A 240 -8.89 -21.67 11.03
N GLU A 241 -9.99 -21.97 10.34
CA GLU A 241 -11.32 -21.38 10.57
C GLU A 241 -11.83 -21.56 12.00
N LYS A 242 -11.42 -22.63 12.68
CA LYS A 242 -11.75 -22.90 14.11
C LYS A 242 -11.26 -21.80 15.06
N PHE A 243 -10.33 -20.97 14.62
CA PHE A 243 -9.73 -19.90 15.41
C PHE A 243 -10.23 -18.50 15.04
N ASP A 244 -11.06 -18.38 14.02
CA ASP A 244 -11.78 -17.16 13.70
C ASP A 244 -13.12 -17.15 14.45
N GLU A 245 -13.08 -16.56 15.63
CA GLU A 245 -14.21 -16.51 16.54
C GLU A 245 -15.34 -15.57 16.08
N SER A 246 -15.04 -14.59 15.23
CA SER A 246 -16.05 -13.67 14.69
C SER A 246 -16.73 -14.23 13.45
N GLY A 247 -16.01 -15.05 12.67
CA GLY A 247 -16.46 -15.57 11.39
C GLY A 247 -16.57 -14.49 10.32
N THR A 248 -15.89 -13.35 10.52
CA THR A 248 -15.94 -12.19 9.62
C THR A 248 -14.60 -11.86 8.99
N LEU A 249 -13.53 -12.60 9.32
CA LEU A 249 -12.22 -12.35 8.70
C LEU A 249 -12.23 -12.83 7.25
N TYR A 250 -11.59 -12.04 6.38
CA TYR A 250 -11.30 -12.47 5.01
C TYR A 250 -10.46 -13.75 5.02
N GLU A 251 -10.69 -14.63 4.04
CA GLU A 251 -10.08 -15.95 3.97
C GLU A 251 -8.54 -15.90 4.03
N LEU A 252 -7.93 -15.02 3.23
CA LEU A 252 -6.47 -14.87 3.16
C LEU A 252 -5.89 -14.15 4.39
N LEU A 253 -6.63 -13.20 4.96
CA LEU A 253 -6.21 -12.49 6.16
C LEU A 253 -6.15 -13.44 7.35
N ARG A 254 -7.19 -14.27 7.49
CA ARG A 254 -7.29 -15.30 8.54
C ARG A 254 -6.08 -16.25 8.52
N ASP A 255 -5.71 -16.76 7.35
CA ASP A 255 -4.54 -17.64 7.22
C ASP A 255 -3.24 -16.90 7.56
N GLY A 256 -3.08 -15.65 7.08
CA GLY A 256 -1.93 -14.81 7.40
C GLY A 256 -1.77 -14.55 8.90
N LEU A 257 -2.85 -14.16 9.57
CA LEU A 257 -2.88 -13.92 11.01
C LEU A 257 -2.54 -15.18 11.82
N TYR A 258 -3.02 -16.35 11.36
CA TYR A 258 -2.67 -17.61 12.00
C TYR A 258 -1.17 -17.89 11.96
N LYS A 259 -0.55 -17.75 10.78
CA LYS A 259 0.90 -17.94 10.62
C LYS A 259 1.70 -16.90 11.42
N GLU A 260 1.27 -15.64 11.41
CA GLU A 260 1.90 -14.59 12.23
C GLU A 260 1.85 -14.95 13.71
N TYR A 261 0.67 -15.30 14.24
CA TYR A 261 0.50 -15.67 15.64
C TYR A 261 1.40 -16.83 16.03
N LEU A 262 1.45 -17.89 15.22
CA LEU A 262 2.33 -19.03 15.46
C LEU A 262 3.81 -18.61 15.46
N SER A 263 4.22 -17.71 14.58
CA SER A 263 5.61 -17.24 14.53
C SER A 263 6.02 -16.39 15.74
N GLU A 264 5.09 -15.66 16.36
CA GLU A 264 5.37 -14.81 17.52
C GLU A 264 5.31 -15.57 18.86
N ASN A 265 4.70 -16.75 18.89
CA ASN A 265 4.42 -17.50 20.11
C ASN A 265 5.09 -18.89 20.15
N ASN A 266 5.94 -19.20 19.17
CA ASN A 266 6.83 -20.38 19.15
C ASN A 266 8.29 -19.94 19.33
#